data_AF-A0A8S9TQI7-F1
#
_entry.id   AF-A0A8S9TQI7-F1
#
_cell.length_a   1.000
_cell.length_b   1.000
_cell.length_c   1.000
_cell.angle_alpha   90.00
_cell.angle_beta   90.00
_cell.angle_gamma   90.00
#
_symmetry.space_group_name_H-M   'P 1'
#
loop_
_entity.id
_entity.type
_entity.pdbx_description
1 polymer ?
#
loop_
_entity_poly.entity_id
_entity_poly.type
_entity_poly.pdbx_seq_one_letter_code
_entity_poly.pdbx_strand_id
1 'polypeptide(L)'
;MESNVELEYVPSLTPFHKNCVRLKGVRPSHSVNATECKVRFVAQVVKKADKEWRVQVKLAFYGHNHPVSEDIYQSYPKVRQLPASSPVMRDVELMVASGSKSSRLYDYIRTNSPHRMQMQDVYNLVAKIKKSGA
;
A
#
# COMPACT_ATOMS: atom_id res chain seq x y z
N MET A 1 -36.09 20.72 -17.37
CA MET A 1 -34.73 21.25 -17.56
C MET A 1 -33.80 20.37 -16.76
N GLU A 2 -33.24 19.36 -17.40
CA GLU A 2 -32.32 18.41 -16.80
C GLU A 2 -30.92 19.04 -16.81
N SER A 3 -30.44 19.47 -15.66
CA SER A 3 -29.06 19.92 -15.51
C SER A 3 -28.23 18.74 -15.01
N ASN A 4 -27.59 18.01 -15.93
CA ASN A 4 -26.53 17.08 -15.58
C ASN A 4 -25.27 17.89 -15.27
N VAL A 5 -24.87 17.91 -14.00
CA VAL A 5 -23.59 18.46 -13.59
C VAL A 5 -22.63 17.29 -13.40
N GLU A 6 -21.81 17.02 -14.41
CA GLU A 6 -20.62 16.19 -14.25
C GLU A 6 -19.62 16.97 -13.41
N LEU A 7 -19.49 16.61 -12.13
CA LEU A 7 -18.40 17.12 -11.30
C LEU A 7 -17.16 16.26 -11.57
N GLU A 8 -16.37 16.65 -12.56
CA GLU A 8 -14.98 16.22 -12.66
C GLU A 8 -14.15 16.91 -11.57
N TYR A 9 -13.75 16.13 -10.57
CA TYR A 9 -12.75 16.57 -9.59
C TYR A 9 -11.35 16.37 -10.20
N VAL A 10 -10.62 17.47 -10.40
CA VAL A 10 -9.21 17.48 -10.85
C VAL A 10 -8.30 17.63 -9.64
N PRO A 11 -7.53 16.59 -9.23
CA PRO A 11 -6.54 16.75 -8.17
C PRO A 11 -5.31 17.46 -8.73
N SER A 12 -4.94 18.59 -8.14
CA SER A 12 -3.69 19.28 -8.44
C SER A 12 -2.49 18.40 -8.07
N LEU A 13 -1.72 17.98 -9.08
CA LEU A 13 -0.46 17.27 -8.90
C LEU A 13 0.61 18.25 -8.40
N THR A 14 1.09 18.10 -7.17
CA THR A 14 2.30 18.80 -6.73
C THR A 14 3.54 18.17 -7.36
N PRO A 15 4.52 18.92 -7.89
CA PRO A 15 5.70 18.34 -8.51
C PRO A 15 6.67 17.82 -7.44
N PHE A 16 6.85 16.50 -7.39
CA PHE A 16 7.95 15.89 -6.66
C PHE A 16 9.23 16.00 -7.48
N HIS A 17 9.95 17.13 -7.34
CA HIS A 17 11.26 17.30 -7.94
C HIS A 17 12.29 16.42 -7.22
N LYS A 18 12.66 15.30 -7.84
CA LYS A 18 13.93 14.62 -7.58
C LYS A 18 14.76 14.69 -8.84
N ASN A 19 15.80 15.52 -8.80
CA ASN A 19 16.87 15.48 -9.79
C ASN A 19 17.50 14.07 -9.75
N CYS A 20 17.32 13.29 -10.82
CA CYS A 20 18.01 12.02 -10.97
C CYS A 20 18.60 11.91 -12.37
N VAL A 21 19.93 11.80 -12.39
CA VAL A 21 20.77 11.71 -13.58
C VAL A 21 20.41 10.46 -14.39
N ARG A 22 20.30 10.65 -15.70
CA ARG A 22 19.75 9.71 -16.68
C ARG A 22 20.75 8.61 -17.06
N LEU A 23 20.56 7.38 -16.58
CA LEU A 23 21.20 6.18 -17.14
C LEU A 23 20.17 5.03 -17.27
N LYS A 24 20.01 4.53 -18.52
CA LYS A 24 19.17 3.41 -18.98
C LYS A 24 17.96 3.07 -18.08
N GLY A 25 16.88 3.84 -18.28
CA GLY A 25 15.66 3.79 -17.48
C GLY A 25 14.86 2.49 -17.59
N VAL A 26 15.22 1.50 -16.78
CA VAL A 26 14.25 0.54 -16.24
C VAL A 26 13.91 1.02 -14.84
N ARG A 27 12.65 1.36 -14.60
CA ARG A 27 12.20 1.85 -13.29
C ARG A 27 12.29 0.69 -12.27
N PRO A 28 12.87 0.89 -11.07
CA PRO A 28 12.96 -0.16 -10.04
C PRO A 28 11.62 -0.67 -9.51
N SER A 29 10.52 0.06 -9.73
CA SER A 29 9.17 -0.35 -9.35
C SER A 29 8.41 -0.88 -10.57
N HIS A 30 8.40 -2.19 -10.74
CA HIS A 30 7.62 -2.85 -11.79
C HIS A 30 6.12 -2.96 -11.46
N SER A 31 5.71 -2.80 -10.20
CA SER A 31 4.30 -2.80 -9.80
C SER A 31 3.79 -1.37 -9.54
N VAL A 32 2.85 -0.92 -10.38
CA VAL A 32 2.03 0.24 -10.05
C VAL A 32 1.02 -0.21 -9.00
N ASN A 33 1.19 0.25 -7.75
CA ASN A 33 0.30 -0.11 -6.64
C ASN A 33 -1.06 0.62 -6.69
N ALA A 34 -1.18 1.61 -7.57
CA ALA A 34 -2.43 2.29 -7.86
C ALA A 34 -3.21 1.46 -8.87
N THR A 35 -4.30 0.85 -8.44
CA THR A 35 -5.15 0.00 -9.30
C THR A 35 -6.18 0.79 -10.09
N GLU A 36 -6.26 2.12 -9.87
CA GLU A 36 -7.24 3.03 -10.47
C GLU A 36 -8.70 2.52 -10.33
N CYS A 37 -8.97 1.74 -9.27
CA CYS A 37 -10.28 1.17 -8.97
C CYS A 37 -11.21 2.26 -8.45
N LYS A 38 -11.86 2.99 -9.36
CA LYS A 38 -12.81 4.04 -9.00
C LYS A 38 -14.13 3.42 -8.52
N VAL A 39 -14.63 3.94 -7.40
CA VAL A 39 -16.00 3.66 -6.95
C VAL A 39 -16.97 4.28 -7.97
N ARG A 40 -17.98 3.52 -8.37
CA ARG A 40 -18.99 3.98 -9.34
C ARG A 40 -20.36 3.92 -8.67
N PHE A 41 -21.04 5.05 -8.60
CA PHE A 41 -22.42 5.13 -8.18
C PHE A 41 -23.09 6.34 -8.84
N VAL A 42 -24.42 6.34 -8.86
CA VAL A 42 -25.23 7.47 -9.31
C VAL A 42 -25.89 8.09 -8.09
N ALA A 43 -25.71 9.39 -7.87
CA ALA A 43 -26.44 10.11 -6.84
C ALA A 43 -27.62 10.86 -7.48
N GLN A 44 -28.81 10.69 -6.93
CA GLN A 44 -30.01 11.41 -7.37
C GLN A 44 -30.64 12.16 -6.21
N VAL A 45 -31.04 13.40 -6.44
CA VAL A 45 -31.82 14.18 -5.48
C VAL A 45 -33.28 13.76 -5.61
N VAL A 46 -33.87 13.28 -4.51
CA VAL A 46 -35.26 12.83 -4.44
C VAL A 46 -35.99 13.54 -3.32
N LYS A 47 -37.24 13.93 -3.60
CA LYS A 47 -38.16 14.50 -2.62
C LYS A 47 -38.96 13.38 -1.97
N LYS A 48 -38.86 13.24 -0.65
CA LYS A 48 -39.69 12.30 0.11
C LYS A 48 -41.12 12.83 0.27
N ALA A 49 -42.04 11.93 0.60
CA ALA A 49 -43.42 12.27 0.95
C ALA A 49 -43.49 13.34 2.06
N ASP A 50 -42.52 13.33 2.97
CA ASP A 50 -42.36 14.28 4.08
C ASP A 50 -41.90 15.69 3.65
N LYS A 51 -41.92 15.99 2.34
CA LYS A 51 -41.46 17.24 1.69
C LYS A 51 -39.97 17.56 1.84
N GLU A 52 -39.19 16.68 2.46
CA GLU A 52 -37.75 16.82 2.61
C GLU A 52 -37.01 16.31 1.36
N TRP A 53 -36.01 17.07 0.93
CA TRP A 53 -35.10 16.67 -0.16
C TRP A 53 -33.94 15.87 0.40
N ARG A 54 -33.64 14.72 -0.21
CA ARG A 54 -32.48 13.89 0.16
C ARG A 54 -31.72 13.45 -1.07
N VAL A 55 -30.41 13.31 -0.93
CA VAL A 55 -29.57 12.64 -1.92
C VAL A 55 -29.69 11.14 -1.70
N GLN A 56 -30.20 10.43 -2.69
CA GLN A 56 -30.26 8.98 -2.70
C GLN A 56 -29.20 8.44 -3.65
N VAL A 57 -28.36 7.55 -3.12
CA VAL A 57 -27.41 6.78 -3.94
C VAL A 57 -28.17 5.64 -4.62
N LYS A 58 -28.01 5.54 -5.94
CA LYS A 58 -28.54 4.48 -6.81
C LYS A 58 -27.41 3.88 -7.64
N LEU A 59 -27.63 2.67 -8.16
CA LEU A 59 -26.71 1.98 -9.07
C LEU A 59 -25.26 1.93 -8.53
N ALA A 60 -25.12 1.74 -7.21
CA ALA A 60 -23.81 1.63 -6.60
C ALA A 60 -23.15 0.30 -7.00
N PHE A 61 -21.98 0.39 -7.62
CA PHE A 61 -21.14 -0.73 -7.95
C PHE A 61 -20.05 -0.86 -6.88
N TYR A 62 -20.13 -1.95 -6.12
CA TYR A 62 -19.22 -2.27 -5.03
C TYR A 62 -18.13 -3.28 -5.43
N GLY A 63 -18.02 -3.60 -6.72
CA GLY A 63 -17.01 -4.52 -7.23
C GLY A 63 -15.67 -3.84 -7.52
N HIS A 64 -14.65 -4.65 -7.76
CA HIS A 64 -13.35 -4.20 -8.23
C HIS A 64 -13.25 -4.35 -9.76
N ASN A 65 -12.56 -3.41 -10.41
CA ASN A 65 -12.25 -3.49 -11.85
C ASN A 65 -10.92 -4.21 -12.15
N HIS A 66 -10.29 -4.78 -11.11
CA HIS A 66 -9.02 -5.47 -11.18
C HIS A 66 -9.07 -6.73 -10.29
N PRO A 67 -8.18 -7.71 -10.50
CA PRO A 67 -8.07 -8.85 -9.61
C PRO A 67 -7.75 -8.38 -8.19
N VAL A 68 -8.54 -8.87 -7.23
CA VAL A 68 -8.23 -8.79 -5.80
C VAL A 68 -7.95 -10.20 -5.35
N SER A 69 -6.74 -10.43 -4.86
CA SER A 69 -6.33 -11.72 -4.33
C SER A 69 -5.46 -11.53 -3.10
N GLU A 70 -5.40 -12.58 -2.28
CA GLU A 70 -4.52 -12.61 -1.11
C GLU A 70 -3.06 -12.39 -1.51
N ASP A 71 -2.61 -12.97 -2.63
CA ASP A 71 -1.24 -12.78 -3.12
C ASP A 71 -0.94 -11.31 -3.48
N ILE A 72 -1.92 -10.60 -4.06
CA ILE A 72 -1.79 -9.16 -4.34
C ILE A 72 -1.71 -8.38 -3.02
N TYR A 73 -2.57 -8.69 -2.05
CA TYR A 73 -2.53 -8.06 -0.72
C TYR A 73 -1.19 -8.30 0.00
N GLN A 74 -0.72 -9.55 -0.01
CA GLN A 74 0.56 -9.95 0.57
C GLN A 74 1.76 -9.38 -0.20
N SER A 75 1.59 -8.81 -1.39
CA SER A 75 2.70 -8.15 -2.11
C SER A 75 2.99 -6.73 -1.60
N TYR A 76 2.07 -6.10 -0.86
CA TYR A 76 2.24 -4.72 -0.43
C TYR A 76 3.35 -4.59 0.62
N PRO A 77 4.31 -3.64 0.45
CA PRO A 77 5.42 -3.46 1.40
C PRO A 77 5.00 -3.13 2.84
N LYS A 78 3.78 -2.64 3.07
CA LYS A 78 3.24 -2.41 4.41
C LYS A 78 2.81 -3.71 5.10
N VAL A 79 2.33 -4.68 4.32
CA VAL A 79 1.85 -5.98 4.80
C VAL A 79 3.01 -6.94 5.01
N ARG A 80 4.02 -6.91 4.11
CA ARG A 80 5.19 -7.81 4.16
C ARG A 80 6.16 -7.58 5.31
N GLN A 81 5.90 -6.64 6.22
CA GLN A 81 6.84 -6.29 7.30
C GLN A 81 6.77 -7.31 8.43
N LEU A 82 7.92 -7.54 9.09
CA LEU A 82 7.94 -8.27 10.35
C LEU A 82 7.39 -7.36 11.47
N PRO A 83 6.29 -7.72 12.14
CA PRO A 83 5.73 -6.92 13.22
C PRO A 83 6.67 -6.98 14.44
N ALA A 84 6.72 -5.88 15.20
CA ALA A 84 7.56 -5.81 16.40
C ALA A 84 7.15 -6.80 17.50
N SER A 85 5.87 -7.22 17.51
CA SER A 85 5.33 -8.25 18.40
C SER A 85 5.64 -9.68 17.93
N SER A 86 6.31 -9.86 16.78
CA SER A 86 6.68 -11.18 16.30
C SER A 86 7.64 -11.86 17.29
N PRO A 87 7.43 -13.15 17.63
CA PRO A 87 8.36 -13.87 18.50
C PRO A 87 9.79 -13.93 17.93
N VAL A 88 9.92 -13.87 16.59
CA VAL A 88 11.19 -13.88 15.86
C VAL A 88 11.93 -12.54 15.96
N MET A 89 11.26 -11.45 16.34
CA MET A 89 11.84 -10.11 16.33
C MET A 89 13.01 -9.98 17.32
N ARG A 90 12.91 -10.59 18.51
CA ARG A 90 13.97 -10.53 19.53
C ARG A 90 15.28 -11.13 19.02
N ASP A 91 15.19 -12.27 18.34
CA ASP A 91 16.36 -12.95 17.77
C ASP A 91 16.95 -12.13 16.62
N VAL A 92 16.11 -11.51 15.80
CA VAL A 92 16.56 -10.61 14.72
C VAL A 92 17.32 -9.42 15.29
N GLU A 93 16.83 -8.79 16.36
CA GLU A 93 17.54 -7.71 17.05
C GLU A 93 18.92 -8.15 17.55
N LEU A 94 18.99 -9.33 18.18
CA LEU A 94 20.25 -9.91 18.64
C LEU A 94 21.21 -10.19 17.47
N MET A 95 20.71 -10.75 16.37
CA MET A 95 21.50 -10.99 15.16
C MET A 95 22.03 -9.70 14.53
N VAL A 96 21.23 -8.62 14.55
CA VAL A 96 21.69 -7.30 14.09
C VAL A 96 22.78 -6.76 15.02
N ALA A 97 22.59 -6.85 16.34
CA ALA A 97 23.57 -6.40 17.33
C ALA A 97 24.89 -7.18 17.23
N SER A 98 24.84 -8.47 16.89
CA SER A 98 26.03 -9.31 16.66
C SER A 98 26.73 -9.04 15.31
N GLY A 99 26.21 -8.13 14.48
CA GLY A 99 26.76 -7.83 13.16
C GLY A 99 26.50 -8.91 12.10
N SER A 100 25.45 -9.72 12.26
CA SER A 100 25.09 -10.75 11.27
C SER A 100 24.75 -10.14 9.90
N LYS A 101 25.10 -10.87 8.83
CA LYS A 101 24.79 -10.46 7.45
C LYS A 101 23.29 -10.51 7.18
N SER A 102 22.78 -9.54 6.42
CA SER A 102 21.35 -9.45 6.07
C SER A 102 20.80 -10.68 5.34
N SER A 103 21.63 -11.40 4.57
CA SER A 103 21.23 -12.67 3.95
C SER A 103 20.87 -13.73 4.99
N ARG A 104 21.67 -13.85 6.05
CA ARG A 104 21.41 -14.80 7.14
C ARG A 104 20.16 -14.44 7.92
N LEU A 105 19.89 -13.14 8.11
CA LEU A 105 18.63 -12.67 8.70
C LEU A 105 17.43 -13.05 7.82
N TYR A 106 17.54 -12.86 6.50
CA TYR A 106 16.48 -13.21 5.57
C TYR A 106 16.15 -14.71 5.64
N ASP A 107 17.15 -15.59 5.58
CA ASP A 107 16.96 -17.03 5.67
C ASP A 107 16.37 -17.44 7.03
N TYR A 108 16.83 -16.80 8.11
CA TYR A 108 16.31 -17.04 9.45
C TYR A 108 14.83 -16.67 9.56
N ILE A 109 14.45 -15.46 9.13
CA ILE A 109 13.05 -15.01 9.18
C ILE A 109 12.18 -15.91 8.32
N ARG A 110 12.62 -16.25 7.11
CA ARG A 110 11.85 -17.10 6.19
C ARG A 110 11.62 -18.52 6.73
N THR A 111 12.55 -19.04 7.53
CA THR A 111 12.45 -20.38 8.12
C THR A 111 11.59 -20.39 9.39
N ASN A 112 11.61 -19.31 10.16
CA ASN A 112 11.00 -19.26 11.50
C ASN A 112 9.72 -18.43 11.57
N SER A 113 9.26 -17.88 10.45
CA SER A 113 8.13 -16.97 10.39
C SER A 113 7.29 -17.17 9.13
N PRO A 114 5.95 -17.04 9.21
CA PRO A 114 5.08 -17.10 8.02
C PRO A 114 5.19 -15.86 7.13
N HIS A 115 5.98 -14.85 7.52
CA HIS A 115 6.05 -13.56 6.83
C HIS A 115 6.85 -13.63 5.53
N ARG A 116 6.25 -13.14 4.44
CA ARG A 116 6.85 -13.12 3.09
C ARG A 116 7.66 -11.85 2.84
N MET A 117 8.71 -11.64 3.64
CA MET A 117 9.64 -10.53 3.43
C MET A 117 10.43 -10.69 2.14
N GLN A 118 10.77 -9.58 1.50
CA GLN A 118 11.81 -9.52 0.48
C GLN A 118 13.12 -9.00 1.11
N MET A 119 14.24 -9.21 0.43
CA MET A 119 15.55 -8.72 0.86
C MET A 119 15.56 -7.22 1.15
N GLN A 120 14.83 -6.43 0.36
CA GLN A 120 14.71 -4.98 0.59
C GLN A 120 14.08 -4.64 1.95
N ASP A 121 13.10 -5.43 2.39
CA ASP A 121 12.44 -5.22 3.68
C ASP A 121 13.38 -5.57 4.84
N VAL A 122 14.27 -6.55 4.66
CA VAL A 122 15.30 -6.89 5.65
C VAL A 122 16.30 -5.75 5.77
N TYR A 123 16.75 -5.14 4.67
CA TYR A 123 17.60 -3.95 4.74
C TYR A 123 16.92 -2.79 5.48
N ASN A 124 15.64 -2.55 5.18
CA ASN A 124 14.84 -1.53 5.85
C ASN A 124 14.67 -1.83 7.35
N LEU A 125 14.45 -3.11 7.71
CA LEU A 125 14.33 -3.57 9.09
C LEU A 125 15.63 -3.35 9.87
N VAL A 126 16.77 -3.74 9.31
CA VAL A 126 18.09 -3.54 9.92
C VAL A 126 18.38 -2.05 10.10
N ALA A 127 18.10 -1.22 9.09
CA ALA A 127 18.26 0.23 9.19
C ALA A 127 17.38 0.83 10.29
N LYS A 128 16.14 0.34 10.43
CA LYS A 128 15.22 0.75 11.49
C LYS A 128 15.74 0.37 12.87
N ILE A 129 16.18 -0.89 13.07
CA ILE A 129 16.74 -1.36 14.34
C ILE A 129 17.96 -0.52 14.73
N LYS A 130 18.90 -0.29 13.80
CA LYS A 130 20.09 0.53 14.04
C LYS A 130 19.75 1.98 14.39
N LYS A 131 18.68 2.53 13.80
CA LYS A 131 18.21 3.89 14.11
C LYS A 131 17.51 3.97 15.48
N SER A 132 16.84 2.90 15.91
CA SER A 132 16.13 2.86 17.19
C SER A 132 17.01 2.46 18.38
N GLY A 133 18.14 1.81 18.14
CA GLY A 133 19.13 1.44 19.16
C GLY A 133 20.34 2.38 19.26
N ALA A 134 20.28 3.54 18.60
CA ALA A 134 21.27 4.63 18.70
C ALA A 134 20.71 5.78 19.53
#